data_AF-A0A149S6P4-F1
#
_entry.id   AF-A0A149S6P4-F1
#
_cell.length_a   1.000
_cell.length_b   1.000
_cell.length_c   1.000
_cell.angle_alpha   90.00
_cell.angle_beta   90.00
_cell.angle_gamma   90.00
#
_symmetry.space_group_name_H-M   'P 1'
#
loop_
_entity.id
_entity.type
_entity.pdbx_description
1 polymer ?
#
loop_
_entity_poly.entity_id
_entity_poly.type
_entity_poly.pdbx_seq_one_letter_code
_entity_poly.pdbx_strand_id
1 'polypeptide(L)'
;MTDHRQDCSMAGCEPLFVEGLRQFVDACAYINAALPNEAEDAPWTVTMHRLAASAAEAAENLENPSASEIALWADEAMKVR
;
A
#
# COMPACT_ATOMS: atom_id res chain seq x y z
N MET A 1 -18.45 -0.93 38.00
CA MET A 1 -17.85 -1.52 36.80
C MET A 1 -17.65 -0.41 35.80
N THR A 2 -16.43 0.10 35.69
CA THR A 2 -16.05 1.06 34.65
C THR A 2 -15.95 0.30 33.33
N ASP A 3 -16.84 0.63 32.39
CA ASP A 3 -16.83 0.13 31.01
C ASP A 3 -15.52 0.59 30.35
N HIS A 4 -14.51 -0.29 30.34
CA HIS A 4 -13.26 -0.13 29.59
C HIS A 4 -13.53 -0.43 28.10
N ARG A 5 -14.50 0.26 27.50
CA ARG A 5 -14.42 0.45 26.05
C ARG A 5 -13.18 1.29 25.82
N GLN A 6 -12.09 0.64 25.43
CA GLN A 6 -10.95 1.35 24.86
C GLN A 6 -11.53 2.29 23.80
N ASP A 7 -11.40 3.58 24.03
CA ASP A 7 -11.47 4.58 22.97
C ASP A 7 -10.34 4.22 22.00
N CYS A 8 -10.58 3.25 21.12
CA CYS A 8 -9.84 3.08 19.88
C CYS A 8 -10.24 4.26 19.01
N SER A 9 -9.82 5.46 19.40
CA SER A 9 -9.82 6.61 18.52
C SER A 9 -9.02 6.21 17.30
N MET A 10 -9.70 6.06 16.16
CA MET A 10 -9.10 5.71 14.86
C MET A 10 -7.90 6.61 14.51
N ALA A 11 -7.85 7.82 15.08
CA ALA A 11 -6.73 8.76 14.94
C ALA A 11 -5.38 8.21 15.44
N GLY A 12 -5.37 7.30 16.42
CA GLY A 12 -4.13 6.65 16.88
C GLY A 12 -3.67 5.49 15.99
N CYS A 13 -4.57 4.93 15.19
CA CYS A 13 -4.31 3.81 14.30
C CYS A 13 -3.95 4.24 12.88
N GLU A 14 -4.40 5.43 12.46
CA GLU A 14 -4.15 5.95 11.11
C GLU A 14 -2.66 6.01 10.75
N PRO A 15 -1.74 6.50 11.61
CA PRO A 15 -0.31 6.48 11.29
C PRO A 15 0.25 5.06 11.12
N LEU A 16 -0.24 4.10 11.90
CA LEU A 16 0.16 2.69 11.80
C LEU A 16 -0.37 2.05 10.51
N PHE A 17 -1.57 2.44 10.09
CA PHE A 17 -2.17 1.99 8.84
C PHE A 17 -1.41 2.55 7.63
N VAL A 18 -1.07 3.84 7.64
CA VAL A 18 -0.22 4.48 6.62
C VAL A 18 1.14 3.78 6.52
N GLU A 19 1.80 3.52 7.65
CA GLU A 19 3.07 2.77 7.67
C GLU A 19 2.92 1.35 7.11
N GLY A 20 1.83 0.66 7.46
CA GLY A 20 1.52 -0.67 6.92
C GLY A 20 1.32 -0.66 5.40
N LEU A 21 0.59 0.33 4.87
CA LEU A 21 0.39 0.50 3.42
C LEU A 21 1.72 0.76 2.70
N ARG A 22 2.60 1.59 3.28
CA ARG A 22 3.93 1.83 2.74
C ARG A 22 4.76 0.54 2.66
N GLN A 23 4.86 -0.20 3.76
CA GLN A 23 5.60 -1.47 3.80
C GLN A 23 5.04 -2.49 2.81
N PHE A 24 3.73 -2.49 2.60
CA PHE A 24 3.07 -3.34 1.63
C PHE A 24 3.43 -2.98 0.19
N VAL A 25 3.43 -1.69 -0.16
CA VAL A 25 3.88 -1.21 -1.48
C VAL A 25 5.36 -1.55 -1.71
N ASP A 26 6.23 -1.37 -0.71
CA ASP A 26 7.64 -1.74 -0.79
C ASP A 26 7.83 -3.25 -1.07
N ALA A 27 7.03 -4.10 -0.43
CA ALA A 27 7.05 -5.54 -0.68
C ALA A 27 6.60 -5.88 -2.11
N CYS A 28 5.54 -5.23 -2.61
CA CYS A 28 5.09 -5.38 -3.99
C CYS A 28 6.20 -4.98 -4.97
N ALA A 29 6.87 -3.84 -4.72
CA ALA A 29 7.97 -3.33 -5.53
C ALA A 29 9.15 -4.31 -5.58
N TYR A 30 9.53 -4.85 -4.42
CA TYR A 30 10.60 -5.83 -4.30
C TYR A 30 10.29 -7.09 -5.11
N ILE A 31 9.06 -7.61 -4.97
CA ILE A 31 8.62 -8.81 -5.71
C ILE A 31 8.62 -8.50 -7.22
N ASN A 32 8.06 -7.37 -7.64
CA ASN A 32 8.03 -6.94 -9.04
C ASN A 32 9.44 -6.85 -9.65
N ALA A 33 10.42 -6.32 -8.89
CA ALA A 33 11.80 -6.19 -9.33
C ALA A 33 12.61 -7.50 -9.31
N ALA A 34 12.23 -8.47 -8.47
CA ALA A 34 12.89 -9.76 -8.36
C ALA A 34 12.47 -10.74 -9.46
N LEU A 35 11.35 -10.46 -10.12
CA LEU A 35 10.79 -11.33 -11.13
C LEU A 35 11.45 -11.03 -12.50
N PRO A 36 11.67 -12.07 -13.32
CA PRO A 36 12.33 -11.90 -14.60
C PRO A 36 11.52 -10.95 -15.50
N ASN A 37 12.20 -10.27 -16.43
CA ASN A 37 11.62 -9.37 -17.46
C ASN A 37 10.64 -10.08 -18.43
N GLU A 38 10.03 -11.19 -18.03
CA GLU A 38 8.99 -11.85 -18.81
C GLU A 38 7.70 -11.05 -18.69
N ALA A 39 7.21 -10.62 -19.86
CA ALA A 39 5.92 -10.02 -20.18
C ALA A 39 5.23 -9.21 -19.05
N GLU A 40 5.00 -7.93 -19.33
CA GLU A 40 4.08 -7.05 -18.57
C GLU A 40 2.74 -7.74 -18.19
N ASP A 41 2.29 -8.69 -19.01
CA ASP A 41 1.06 -9.47 -18.82
C ASP A 41 1.21 -10.77 -18.00
N ALA A 42 2.40 -11.07 -17.47
CA ALA A 42 2.59 -12.26 -16.67
C ALA A 42 1.64 -12.21 -15.45
N PRO A 43 0.98 -13.32 -15.08
CA PRO A 43 -0.04 -13.29 -14.02
C PRO A 43 0.45 -12.73 -12.69
N TRP A 44 1.74 -12.88 -12.38
CA TRP A 44 2.36 -12.33 -11.17
C TRP A 44 2.53 -10.81 -11.25
N THR A 45 2.91 -10.25 -12.41
CA THR A 45 3.11 -8.81 -12.63
C THR A 45 1.78 -8.10 -12.45
N VAL A 46 0.75 -8.61 -13.13
CA VAL A 46 -0.63 -8.13 -12.99
C VAL A 46 -1.12 -8.21 -11.54
N THR A 47 -0.76 -9.26 -10.81
CA THR A 47 -1.14 -9.40 -9.40
C THR A 47 -0.45 -8.35 -8.53
N MET A 48 0.86 -8.13 -8.69
CA MET A 48 1.59 -7.12 -7.91
C MET A 48 1.09 -5.70 -8.20
N HIS A 49 0.82 -5.38 -9.47
CA HIS A 49 0.28 -4.08 -9.86
C HIS A 49 -1.10 -3.83 -9.25
N ARG A 50 -1.99 -4.84 -9.24
CA ARG A 50 -3.32 -4.73 -8.60
C ARG A 50 -3.21 -4.53 -7.09
N LEU A 51 -2.31 -5.26 -6.43
CA LEU A 51 -2.10 -5.13 -4.99
C LEU A 51 -1.59 -3.73 -4.64
N ALA A 52 -0.59 -3.22 -5.36
CA ALA A 52 -0.09 -1.86 -5.18
C ALA A 52 -1.17 -0.80 -5.44
N ALA A 53 -2.00 -0.98 -6.48
CA ALA A 53 -3.14 -0.11 -6.75
C ALA A 53 -4.18 -0.12 -5.62
N SER A 54 -4.51 -1.28 -5.06
CA SER A 54 -5.41 -1.38 -3.90
C SER A 54 -4.83 -0.68 -2.66
N ALA A 55 -3.51 -0.70 -2.48
CA ALA A 55 -2.87 0.04 -1.39
C ALA A 55 -2.89 1.56 -1.62
N ALA A 56 -2.72 2.00 -2.86
CA ALA A 56 -2.89 3.40 -3.26
C ALA A 56 -4.34 3.88 -3.01
N GLU A 57 -5.34 3.12 -3.46
CA GLU A 57 -6.76 3.42 -3.22
C GLU A 57 -7.07 3.47 -1.71
N ALA A 58 -6.54 2.53 -0.92
CA ALA A 58 -6.70 2.55 0.53
C ALA A 58 -6.06 3.80 1.16
N ALA A 59 -4.94 4.28 0.61
CA ALA A 59 -4.26 5.49 1.07
C ALA A 59 -5.03 6.78 0.69
N GLU A 60 -5.58 6.86 -0.52
CA GLU A 60 -6.38 8.00 -0.99
C GLU A 60 -7.65 8.22 -0.17
N ASN A 61 -8.20 7.16 0.41
CA ASN A 61 -9.36 7.22 1.31
C ASN A 61 -9.03 7.78 2.71
N LEU A 62 -7.75 8.03 3.02
CA LEU A 62 -7.33 8.66 4.25
C LEU A 62 -7.21 10.17 4.05
N GLU A 63 -7.74 10.97 4.98
CA GLU A 63 -7.53 12.43 5.01
C GLU A 63 -6.10 12.79 5.51
N ASN A 64 -5.11 11.94 5.21
CA ASN A 64 -3.75 12.03 5.69
C ASN A 64 -2.78 12.41 4.54
N PRO A 65 -2.04 13.52 4.66
CA PRO A 65 -1.08 13.95 3.63
C PRO A 65 0.00 12.91 3.31
N SER A 66 0.44 12.14 4.30
CA SER A 66 1.44 11.07 4.11
C SER A 66 0.88 9.87 3.37
N ALA A 67 -0.45 9.70 3.34
CA ALA A 67 -1.09 8.67 2.55
C ALA A 67 -1.10 9.02 1.05
N SER A 68 -1.17 10.30 0.69
CA SER A 68 -1.06 10.75 -0.70
C SER A 68 0.30 10.41 -1.35
N GLU A 69 1.37 10.34 -0.55
CA GLU A 69 2.70 9.93 -1.02
C GLU A 69 2.75 8.43 -1.38
N ILE A 70 1.92 7.60 -0.75
CA ILE A 70 1.84 6.15 -1.01
C ILE A 70 1.28 5.88 -2.41
N ALA A 71 0.25 6.63 -2.83
CA ALA A 71 -0.32 6.47 -4.17
C ALA A 71 0.70 6.77 -5.26
N LEU A 72 1.50 7.83 -5.09
CA LEU A 72 2.58 8.18 -6.01
C LEU A 72 3.67 7.10 -6.04
N TRP A 73 4.07 6.57 -4.88
CA TRP A 73 5.06 5.50 -4.80
C TRP A 73 4.57 4.18 -5.40
N ALA A 74 3.31 3.83 -5.21
CA ALA A 74 2.72 2.64 -5.80
C ALA A 74 2.76 2.69 -7.33
N ASP A 75 2.48 3.85 -7.93
CA ASP A 75 2.58 4.04 -9.39
C ASP A 75 4.03 3.88 -9.87
N GLU A 76 4.98 4.59 -9.24
CA GLU A 76 6.41 4.51 -9.61
C GLU A 76 6.98 3.10 -9.44
N ALA A 77 6.63 2.40 -8.35
CA ALA A 77 7.13 1.06 -8.05
C ALA A 77 6.64 -0.01 -9.03
N MET A 78 5.50 0.23 -9.68
CA MET A 78 4.88 -0.69 -10.64
C MET A 78 5.20 -0.33 -12.08
N LYS A 79 6.04 0.68 -12.35
CA LYS A 79 6.49 0.93 -13.74
C LYS A 79 7.35 -0.25 -14.21
N VAL A 80 6.87 -0.92 -15.25
CA VAL A 80 7.60 -2.00 -15.93
C VAL A 80 8.91 -1.43 -16.51
N ARG A 81 10.01 -2.18 -16.35
CA ARG A 81 11.35 -1.79 -16.77
C ARG A 81 11.59 -1.95 -18.27
#